data_AF-A0A7R8W5D9-F1
#
_entry.id   AF-A0A7R8W5D9-F1
#
_cell.length_a   1.000
_cell.length_b   1.000
_cell.length_c   1.000
_cell.angle_alpha   90.00
_cell.angle_beta   90.00
_cell.angle_gamma   90.00
#
_symmetry.space_group_name_H-M   'P 1'
#
loop_
_entity.id
_entity.type
_entity.pdbx_description
1 polymer ?
#
loop_
_entity_poly.entity_id
_entity_poly.type
_entity_poly.pdbx_seq_one_letter_code
_entity_poly.pdbx_strand_id
1 'polypeptide(L)'
;MACECPQGLIGDGYSACVAPVLPEGCQSDEECPSNQACINGECRDPCNCGVGALCEVINHRPICRCPPGFEGNPNIRCEESGCKSDADCPLDKTCHQRQCVNPCILQNPCAINAECYPENHRAQCRCPPGYEGNPLVQCLPEGCQGDHECPLDKACINRQCVNPCLYQNPCAPNAVCFVTNHRPQCRCPPGLTGDPRQYCERPIPPPEPECRTDADCGTGLACINERCQNPCQLLNPCHPTAVCTVIDILPVKTMSCECPPAC
;
A
#
# COMPACT_ATOMS: atom_id res chain seq x y z
N MET A 1 -90.26 -64.43 -35.45
CA MET A 1 -89.87 -63.04 -35.13
C MET A 1 -88.89 -63.13 -33.99
N ALA A 2 -87.63 -62.75 -34.23
CA ALA A 2 -86.61 -62.63 -33.19
C ALA A 2 -86.87 -61.34 -32.42
N CYS A 3 -87.10 -61.41 -31.11
CA CYS A 3 -87.20 -60.23 -30.27
C CYS A 3 -85.79 -59.90 -29.78
N GLU A 4 -85.24 -58.80 -30.26
CA GLU A 4 -83.96 -58.25 -29.79
C GLU A 4 -84.23 -56.94 -29.03
N CYS A 5 -83.36 -56.63 -28.09
CA CYS A 5 -83.51 -55.40 -27.31
C CYS A 5 -83.23 -54.15 -28.18
N PRO A 6 -84.02 -53.07 -28.01
CA PRO A 6 -83.75 -51.77 -28.64
C PRO A 6 -82.33 -51.27 -28.33
N GLN A 7 -81.72 -50.49 -29.24
CA GLN A 7 -80.34 -50.03 -29.09
C GLN A 7 -80.10 -49.31 -27.76
N GLY A 8 -79.08 -49.77 -27.03
CA GLY A 8 -78.69 -49.22 -25.72
C GLY A 8 -79.24 -49.98 -24.50
N LEU A 9 -80.07 -51.01 -24.70
CA LEU A 9 -80.54 -51.91 -23.64
C LEU A 9 -79.85 -53.28 -23.74
N ILE A 10 -79.49 -53.87 -22.60
CA ILE A 10 -78.86 -55.19 -22.51
C ILE A 10 -79.85 -56.20 -21.90
N GLY A 11 -79.87 -57.42 -22.44
CA GLY A 11 -80.77 -58.49 -21.98
C GLY A 11 -81.28 -59.40 -23.11
N ASP A 12 -82.26 -60.24 -22.79
CA ASP A 12 -82.98 -61.09 -23.75
C ASP A 12 -84.30 -60.42 -24.14
N GLY A 13 -84.48 -60.16 -25.44
CA GLY A 13 -85.63 -59.44 -25.98
C GLY A 13 -86.97 -60.16 -25.83
N TYR A 14 -86.98 -61.44 -25.44
CA TYR A 14 -88.21 -62.17 -25.10
C TYR A 14 -88.63 -62.05 -23.64
N SER A 15 -87.72 -61.67 -22.75
CA SER A 15 -87.92 -61.74 -21.31
C SER A 15 -87.99 -60.35 -20.69
N ALA A 16 -86.89 -59.58 -20.80
CA ALA A 16 -86.81 -58.19 -20.32
C ALA A 16 -85.50 -57.57 -20.83
N CYS A 17 -85.60 -56.35 -21.34
CA CYS A 17 -84.46 -55.52 -21.69
C CYS A 17 -84.26 -54.49 -20.58
N VAL A 18 -83.07 -54.45 -19.98
CA VAL A 18 -82.73 -53.50 -18.92
C VAL A 18 -81.74 -52.46 -19.42
N ALA A 19 -81.90 -51.23 -18.94
CA ALA A 19 -80.89 -50.21 -19.16
C ALA A 19 -79.60 -50.68 -18.48
N PRO A 20 -78.43 -50.56 -19.14
CA PRO A 20 -77.17 -50.79 -18.47
C PRO A 20 -77.14 -49.90 -17.24
N VAL A 21 -77.00 -50.51 -16.07
CA VAL A 21 -76.74 -49.78 -14.84
C VAL A 21 -75.38 -49.14 -15.06
N LEU A 22 -75.36 -47.84 -15.38
CA LEU A 22 -74.13 -47.07 -15.33
C LEU A 22 -73.61 -47.23 -13.89
N PRO A 23 -72.37 -47.70 -13.69
CA PRO A 23 -71.85 -47.88 -12.34
C PRO A 23 -71.99 -46.55 -11.59
N GLU A 24 -72.55 -46.59 -10.37
CA GLU A 24 -72.47 -45.46 -9.44
C GLU A 24 -71.02 -45.37 -8.97
N GLY A 25 -70.17 -44.79 -9.81
CA GLY A 25 -68.73 -44.79 -9.59
C GLY A 25 -67.94 -44.83 -10.89
N CYS A 26 -66.63 -44.94 -10.74
CA CYS A 26 -65.70 -45.09 -11.84
C CYS A 26 -65.03 -46.47 -11.78
N GLN A 27 -64.60 -47.00 -12.92
CA GLN A 27 -63.73 -48.18 -12.99
C GLN A 27 -62.34 -47.85 -13.54
N SER A 28 -62.23 -46.78 -14.33
CA SER A 28 -60.96 -46.24 -14.82
C SER A 28 -60.89 -44.73 -14.65
N ASP A 29 -59.68 -44.19 -14.72
CA ASP A 29 -59.41 -42.77 -14.55
C ASP A 29 -60.10 -41.92 -15.63
N GLU A 30 -60.24 -42.45 -16.85
CA GLU A 30 -60.85 -41.77 -18.00
C GLU A 30 -62.37 -41.53 -17.83
N GLU A 31 -63.01 -42.22 -16.89
CA GLU A 31 -64.41 -42.01 -16.52
C GLU A 31 -64.59 -40.79 -15.60
N CYS A 32 -63.49 -40.26 -15.07
CA CYS A 32 -63.49 -39.10 -14.19
C CYS A 32 -63.16 -37.80 -14.94
N PRO A 33 -63.54 -36.63 -14.38
CA PRO A 33 -63.03 -35.34 -14.85
C PRO A 33 -61.49 -35.31 -14.88
N SER A 34 -60.91 -34.50 -15.76
CA SER A 34 -59.45 -34.42 -15.96
C SER A 34 -58.65 -34.02 -14.71
N ASN A 35 -59.30 -33.47 -13.68
CA ASN A 35 -58.71 -33.10 -12.39
C ASN A 35 -58.98 -34.11 -11.25
N GLN A 36 -59.56 -35.27 -11.55
CA GLN A 36 -59.88 -36.33 -10.58
C GLN A 36 -59.36 -37.67 -11.09
N ALA A 37 -59.19 -38.66 -10.22
CA ALA A 37 -58.80 -40.02 -10.58
C ALA A 37 -59.76 -41.02 -9.93
N CYS A 38 -59.80 -42.23 -10.48
CA CYS A 38 -60.66 -43.26 -9.95
C CYS A 38 -60.02 -43.94 -8.73
N ILE A 39 -60.47 -43.57 -7.54
CA ILE A 39 -59.89 -44.04 -6.28
C ILE A 39 -60.98 -44.77 -5.49
N ASN A 40 -60.83 -46.09 -5.35
CA ASN A 40 -61.79 -46.97 -4.66
C ASN A 40 -63.21 -46.89 -5.25
N GLY A 41 -63.34 -46.75 -6.57
CA GLY A 41 -64.62 -46.69 -7.26
C GLY A 41 -65.28 -45.31 -7.28
N GLU A 42 -64.62 -44.28 -6.75
CA GLU A 42 -65.13 -42.90 -6.77
C GLU A 42 -64.12 -41.95 -7.43
N CYS A 43 -64.62 -40.99 -8.21
CA CYS A 43 -63.80 -39.91 -8.75
C CYS A 43 -63.41 -38.96 -7.63
N ARG A 44 -62.14 -39.00 -7.23
CA ARG A 44 -61.58 -38.21 -6.14
C ARG A 44 -60.38 -37.44 -6.64
N ASP A 45 -60.09 -36.30 -6.00
CA ASP A 45 -58.87 -35.56 -6.27
C ASP A 45 -57.66 -36.41 -5.83
N PRO A 46 -56.75 -36.81 -6.74
CA PRO A 46 -55.58 -37.62 -6.39
C PRO A 46 -54.48 -36.81 -5.70
N CYS A 47 -54.66 -35.50 -5.45
CA CYS A 47 -53.67 -34.65 -4.80
C CYS A 47 -53.34 -35.11 -3.37
N ASN A 48 -52.09 -35.56 -3.20
CA ASN A 48 -51.49 -35.91 -1.92
C ASN A 48 -50.02 -35.45 -1.87
N CYS A 49 -49.81 -34.14 -2.02
CA CYS A 49 -48.48 -33.53 -2.02
C CYS A 49 -48.01 -33.18 -0.60
N GLY A 50 -46.70 -32.96 -0.47
CA GLY A 50 -46.06 -32.53 0.77
C GLY A 50 -46.48 -31.14 1.23
N VAL A 51 -46.15 -30.80 2.47
CA VAL A 51 -46.54 -29.51 3.09
C VAL A 51 -45.96 -28.34 2.29
N GLY A 52 -46.82 -27.41 1.88
CA GLY A 52 -46.42 -26.21 1.13
C GLY A 52 -46.17 -26.43 -0.37
N ALA A 53 -46.41 -27.63 -0.90
CA ALA A 53 -46.32 -27.90 -2.34
C ALA A 53 -47.64 -27.54 -3.06
N LEU A 54 -47.52 -27.10 -4.31
CA LEU A 54 -48.65 -26.94 -5.24
C LEU A 54 -48.91 -28.28 -5.92
N CYS A 55 -50.18 -28.67 -5.98
CA CYS A 55 -50.62 -29.86 -6.73
C CYS A 55 -51.31 -29.45 -8.04
N GLU A 56 -50.88 -30.04 -9.15
CA GLU A 56 -51.53 -29.93 -10.45
C GLU A 56 -51.86 -31.32 -10.95
N VAL A 57 -53.14 -31.61 -11.22
CA VAL A 57 -53.56 -32.91 -11.74
C VAL A 57 -53.49 -32.88 -13.27
N ILE A 58 -52.62 -33.70 -13.84
CA ILE A 58 -52.46 -33.84 -15.30
C ILE A 58 -52.65 -35.31 -15.66
N ASN A 59 -53.60 -35.61 -16.55
CA ASN A 59 -53.96 -36.98 -16.95
C ASN A 59 -54.26 -37.87 -15.73
N HIS A 60 -55.12 -37.39 -14.83
CA HIS A 60 -55.53 -38.07 -13.60
C HIS A 60 -54.39 -38.37 -12.62
N ARG A 61 -53.19 -37.80 -12.84
CA ARG A 61 -52.03 -37.98 -11.97
C ARG A 61 -51.67 -36.67 -11.26
N PRO A 62 -51.39 -36.70 -9.95
CA PRO A 62 -50.97 -35.52 -9.22
C PRO A 62 -49.50 -35.21 -9.54
N ILE A 63 -49.23 -33.97 -9.93
CA ILE A 63 -47.88 -33.43 -10.10
C ILE A 63 -47.65 -32.41 -8.99
N CYS A 64 -46.77 -32.77 -8.07
CA CYS A 64 -46.38 -31.93 -6.94
C CYS A 64 -45.17 -31.07 -7.33
N ARG A 65 -45.26 -29.75 -7.12
CA ARG A 65 -44.14 -28.81 -7.34
C ARG A 65 -44.05 -27.78 -6.21
N CYS A 66 -42.85 -27.33 -5.89
CA CYS A 66 -42.69 -26.22 -4.97
C CYS A 66 -43.08 -24.90 -5.66
N PRO A 67 -43.80 -24.00 -4.96
CA PRO A 67 -44.11 -22.67 -5.48
C PRO A 67 -42.83 -21.84 -5.70
N PRO A 68 -42.89 -20.77 -6.52
CA PRO A 68 -41.74 -19.88 -6.71
C PRO A 68 -41.20 -19.35 -5.37
N GLY A 69 -39.89 -19.41 -5.16
CA GLY A 69 -39.25 -19.02 -3.90
C GLY A 69 -39.26 -20.10 -2.83
N PHE A 70 -39.60 -21.35 -3.18
CA PHE A 70 -39.49 -22.51 -2.31
C PHE A 70 -38.72 -23.65 -3.01
N GLU A 71 -37.98 -24.43 -2.23
CA GLU A 71 -37.20 -25.58 -2.66
C GLU A 71 -37.37 -26.76 -1.70
N GLY A 72 -36.88 -27.93 -2.07
CA GLY A 72 -37.04 -29.16 -1.29
C GLY A 72 -37.74 -30.27 -2.06
N ASN A 73 -38.34 -31.23 -1.35
CA ASN A 73 -39.04 -32.36 -1.95
C ASN A 73 -40.55 -32.10 -1.96
N PRO A 74 -41.19 -31.90 -3.14
CA PRO A 74 -42.62 -31.58 -3.22
C PRO A 74 -43.56 -32.65 -2.68
N ASN A 75 -43.09 -33.89 -2.52
CA ASN A 75 -43.88 -34.99 -1.94
C ASN A 75 -43.78 -35.05 -0.41
N ILE A 76 -42.85 -34.30 0.20
CA ILE A 76 -42.63 -34.28 1.65
C ILE A 76 -42.92 -32.89 2.21
N ARG A 77 -42.15 -31.89 1.78
CA ARG A 77 -42.25 -30.50 2.21
C ARG A 77 -41.44 -29.60 1.28
N CYS A 78 -42.03 -28.46 0.92
CA CYS A 78 -41.34 -27.33 0.32
C CYS A 78 -40.98 -26.33 1.42
N GLU A 79 -39.74 -25.85 1.42
CA GLU A 79 -39.21 -24.86 2.35
C GLU A 79 -38.80 -23.61 1.57
N GLU A 80 -38.83 -22.44 2.21
CA GLU A 80 -38.46 -21.21 1.52
C GLU A 80 -37.01 -21.28 1.02
N SER A 81 -36.81 -20.90 -0.23
CA SER A 81 -35.52 -21.00 -0.91
C SER A 81 -34.52 -19.98 -0.40
N GLY A 82 -33.25 -20.38 -0.35
CA GLY A 82 -32.13 -19.52 0.03
C GLY A 82 -31.46 -19.95 1.32
N CYS A 83 -30.46 -19.18 1.75
CA CYS A 83 -29.69 -19.51 2.94
C CYS A 83 -30.51 -19.21 4.22
N LYS A 84 -30.36 -20.06 5.24
CA LYS A 84 -30.90 -19.84 6.59
C LYS A 84 -29.80 -19.42 7.56
N SER A 85 -28.58 -19.90 7.31
CA SER A 85 -27.39 -19.62 8.09
C SER A 85 -26.17 -19.51 7.18
N ASP A 86 -25.06 -19.00 7.72
CA ASP A 86 -23.79 -18.93 7.01
C ASP A 86 -23.31 -20.30 6.50
N ALA A 87 -23.63 -21.39 7.21
CA ALA A 87 -23.27 -22.75 6.82
C ALA A 87 -23.92 -23.22 5.51
N ASP A 88 -25.01 -22.57 5.07
CA ASP A 88 -25.68 -22.86 3.80
C ASP A 88 -24.97 -22.17 2.61
N CYS A 89 -24.00 -21.30 2.90
CA CYS A 89 -23.25 -20.55 1.91
C CYS A 89 -21.82 -21.10 1.75
N PRO A 90 -21.17 -20.84 0.60
CA PRO A 90 -19.72 -20.99 0.47
C PRO A 90 -18.95 -20.17 1.52
N LEU A 91 -17.73 -20.60 1.88
CA LEU A 91 -16.92 -19.96 2.93
C LEU A 91 -16.57 -18.49 2.65
N ASP A 92 -16.59 -18.07 1.39
CA ASP A 92 -16.35 -16.70 0.92
C ASP A 92 -17.61 -15.81 0.93
N LYS A 93 -18.75 -16.32 1.42
CA LYS A 93 -20.03 -15.61 1.46
C LYS A 93 -20.71 -15.75 2.82
N THR A 94 -21.55 -14.79 3.17
CA THR A 94 -22.40 -14.82 4.37
C THR A 94 -23.86 -14.85 3.97
N CYS A 95 -24.70 -15.44 4.83
CA CYS A 95 -26.12 -15.42 4.63
C CYS A 95 -26.71 -14.07 5.07
N HIS A 96 -27.11 -13.25 4.10
CA HIS A 96 -27.78 -11.99 4.35
C HIS A 96 -29.10 -11.94 3.58
N GLN A 97 -30.22 -11.77 4.30
CA GLN A 97 -31.55 -11.69 3.69
C GLN A 97 -31.85 -12.87 2.73
N ARG A 98 -31.49 -14.09 3.14
CA ARG A 98 -31.63 -15.36 2.37
C ARG A 98 -30.78 -15.46 1.11
N GLN A 99 -29.82 -14.57 0.92
CA GLN A 99 -28.88 -14.60 -0.19
C GLN A 99 -27.46 -14.76 0.32
N CYS A 100 -26.70 -15.64 -0.33
CA CYS A 100 -25.27 -15.74 -0.10
C CYS A 100 -24.56 -14.58 -0.79
N VAL A 101 -24.12 -13.61 0.00
CA VAL A 101 -23.46 -12.38 -0.48
C VAL A 101 -22.06 -12.26 0.08
N ASN A 102 -21.20 -11.51 -0.61
CA ASN A 102 -19.84 -11.29 -0.10
C ASN A 102 -19.89 -10.38 1.14
N PRO A 103 -19.34 -10.78 2.30
CA PRO A 103 -19.39 -9.97 3.51
C PRO A 103 -18.67 -8.61 3.37
N CYS A 104 -17.65 -8.50 2.51
CA CYS A 104 -16.91 -7.25 2.28
C CYS A 104 -17.73 -6.15 1.60
N ILE A 105 -18.78 -6.50 0.84
CA ILE A 105 -19.63 -5.50 0.17
C ILE A 105 -20.78 -5.01 1.07
N LEU A 106 -21.15 -5.79 2.09
CA LEU A 106 -22.19 -5.39 3.04
C LEU A 106 -21.68 -4.32 3.99
N GLN A 107 -20.54 -4.59 4.60
CA GLN A 107 -19.85 -3.69 5.50
C GLN A 107 -18.36 -3.95 5.35
N ASN A 108 -17.60 -2.93 4.95
CA ASN A 108 -16.17 -3.04 4.87
C ASN A 108 -15.55 -2.52 6.19
N PRO A 109 -15.05 -3.38 7.08
CA PRO A 109 -14.45 -2.97 8.35
C PRO A 109 -13.00 -2.51 8.20
N CYS A 110 -12.42 -2.55 7.00
CA CYS A 110 -11.00 -2.32 6.77
C CYS A 110 -10.67 -0.84 6.69
N ALA A 111 -9.48 -0.49 7.19
CA ALA A 111 -9.00 0.87 7.20
C ALA A 111 -8.45 1.33 5.83
N ILE A 112 -7.95 2.57 5.79
CA ILE A 112 -7.34 3.12 4.58
C ILE A 112 -6.14 2.29 4.12
N ASN A 113 -6.04 2.08 2.81
CA ASN A 113 -5.05 1.22 2.15
C ASN A 113 -5.07 -0.26 2.55
N ALA A 114 -6.09 -0.74 3.28
CA ALA A 114 -6.28 -2.15 3.55
C ALA A 114 -7.23 -2.78 2.52
N GLU A 115 -6.99 -4.05 2.20
CA GLU A 115 -7.84 -4.86 1.33
C GLU A 115 -8.79 -5.71 2.17
N CYS A 116 -10.08 -5.70 1.83
CA CYS A 116 -11.06 -6.61 2.42
C CYS A 116 -11.11 -7.92 1.63
N TYR A 117 -11.06 -9.04 2.33
CA TYR A 117 -11.27 -10.37 1.76
C TYR A 117 -12.23 -11.18 2.64
N PRO A 118 -13.09 -12.02 2.04
CA PRO A 118 -13.98 -12.86 2.81
C PRO A 118 -13.25 -14.12 3.30
N GLU A 119 -13.41 -14.45 4.58
CA GLU A 119 -12.91 -15.70 5.16
C GLU A 119 -13.83 -16.15 6.29
N ASN A 120 -14.24 -17.42 6.27
CA ASN A 120 -15.15 -18.03 7.24
C ASN A 120 -16.44 -17.21 7.43
N HIS A 121 -17.08 -16.86 6.31
CA HIS A 121 -18.32 -16.06 6.26
C HIS A 121 -18.20 -14.65 6.84
N ARG A 122 -16.99 -14.14 7.07
CA ARG A 122 -16.75 -12.82 7.66
C ARG A 122 -15.84 -11.98 6.75
N ALA A 123 -16.01 -10.67 6.85
CA ALA A 123 -15.08 -9.72 6.25
C ALA A 123 -13.81 -9.66 7.09
N GLN A 124 -12.66 -9.92 6.46
CA GLN A 124 -11.34 -9.80 7.06
C GLN A 124 -10.49 -8.79 6.30
N CYS A 125 -9.49 -8.24 6.97
CA CYS A 125 -8.67 -7.15 6.45
C CYS A 125 -7.20 -7.55 6.43
N ARG A 126 -6.52 -7.21 5.35
CA ARG A 126 -5.06 -7.38 5.22
C ARG A 126 -4.44 -6.18 4.53
N CYS A 127 -3.16 -5.93 4.78
CA CYS A 127 -2.40 -4.99 3.99
C CYS A 127 -2.03 -5.63 2.64
N PRO A 128 -2.22 -4.91 1.51
CA PRO A 128 -1.80 -5.39 0.20
C PRO A 128 -0.26 -5.46 0.10
N PRO A 129 0.30 -6.15 -0.89
CA PRO A 129 1.75 -6.23 -1.06
C PRO A 129 2.42 -4.85 -1.13
N GLY A 130 3.54 -4.67 -0.43
CA GLY A 130 4.22 -3.39 -0.32
C GLY A 130 3.61 -2.43 0.72
N TYR A 131 2.73 -2.93 1.59
CA TYR A 131 2.19 -2.23 2.74
C TYR A 131 2.27 -3.10 4.00
N GLU A 132 2.52 -2.47 5.14
CA GLU A 132 2.60 -3.08 6.47
C GLU A 132 1.78 -2.29 7.50
N GLY A 133 1.62 -2.87 8.70
CA GLY A 133 0.89 -2.25 9.81
C GLY A 133 -0.42 -2.97 10.16
N ASN A 134 -1.34 -2.25 10.79
CA ASN A 134 -2.61 -2.81 11.25
C ASN A 134 -3.73 -2.49 10.24
N PRO A 135 -4.29 -3.50 9.54
CA PRO A 135 -5.29 -3.28 8.49
C PRO A 135 -6.65 -2.79 9.01
N LEU A 136 -6.88 -2.79 10.33
CA LEU A 136 -8.06 -2.18 10.97
C LEU A 136 -7.83 -0.72 11.40
N VAL A 137 -6.59 -0.23 11.36
CA VAL A 137 -6.25 1.16 11.72
C VAL A 137 -5.77 1.93 10.50
N GLN A 138 -4.73 1.42 9.83
CA GLN A 138 -4.16 1.95 8.58
C GLN A 138 -3.05 1.01 8.11
N CYS A 139 -3.02 0.73 6.81
CA CYS A 139 -1.85 0.15 6.15
C CYS A 139 -0.94 1.26 5.64
N LEU A 140 0.33 1.19 6.00
CA LEU A 140 1.38 2.12 5.59
C LEU A 140 2.25 1.44 4.52
N PRO A 141 2.64 2.13 3.44
CA PRO A 141 3.63 1.60 2.52
C PRO A 141 4.86 1.07 3.26
N GLU A 142 5.34 -0.10 2.87
CA GLU A 142 6.59 -0.68 3.39
C GLU A 142 7.78 0.24 3.09
N GLY A 143 8.67 0.33 4.05
CA GLY A 143 9.84 1.22 3.99
C GLY A 143 9.55 2.62 4.51
N CYS A 144 10.51 3.52 4.34
CA CYS A 144 10.38 4.88 4.85
C CYS A 144 9.43 5.72 3.97
N GLN A 145 8.63 6.58 4.57
CA GLN A 145 7.87 7.61 3.84
C GLN A 145 8.53 8.98 3.89
N GLY A 146 9.34 9.23 4.91
CA GLY A 146 10.19 10.41 4.99
C GLY A 146 11.48 10.16 5.76
N ASP A 147 12.37 11.15 5.69
CA ASP A 147 13.69 11.12 6.33
C ASP A 147 13.63 10.84 7.83
N HIS A 148 12.61 11.36 8.52
CA HIS A 148 12.38 11.19 9.96
C HIS A 148 12.21 9.72 10.42
N GLU A 149 11.89 8.80 9.51
CA GLU A 149 11.80 7.37 9.80
C GLU A 149 13.15 6.65 9.65
N CYS A 150 14.14 7.33 9.09
CA CYS A 150 15.49 6.81 8.91
C CYS A 150 16.42 7.25 10.06
N PRO A 151 17.52 6.51 10.28
CA PRO A 151 18.63 7.01 11.08
C PRO A 151 19.16 8.36 10.55
N LEU A 152 19.71 9.21 11.44
CA LEU A 152 20.19 10.57 11.09
C LEU A 152 21.28 10.61 10.02
N ASP A 153 22.01 9.51 9.82
CA ASP A 153 23.06 9.32 8.82
C ASP A 153 22.55 8.77 7.47
N LYS A 154 21.23 8.60 7.32
CA LYS A 154 20.57 8.10 6.11
C LYS A 154 19.42 9.02 5.70
N ALA A 155 19.01 8.95 4.44
CA ALA A 155 17.86 9.66 3.89
C ALA A 155 16.87 8.66 3.31
N CYS A 156 15.60 9.04 3.28
CA CYS A 156 14.57 8.24 2.64
C CYS A 156 14.56 8.50 1.13
N ILE A 157 15.08 7.54 0.36
CA ILE A 157 15.14 7.63 -1.10
C ILE A 157 14.48 6.36 -1.66
N ASN A 158 13.44 6.53 -2.49
CA ASN A 158 12.67 5.42 -3.06
C ASN A 158 12.19 4.40 -2.00
N ARG A 159 11.69 4.90 -0.87
CA ARG A 159 11.23 4.11 0.30
C ARG A 159 12.32 3.31 1.02
N GLN A 160 13.59 3.59 0.75
CA GLN A 160 14.70 2.94 1.43
C GLN A 160 15.54 3.96 2.17
N CYS A 161 15.89 3.64 3.42
CA CYS A 161 16.86 4.42 4.18
C CYS A 161 18.27 4.11 3.66
N VAL A 162 18.80 5.02 2.86
CA VAL A 162 20.12 4.89 2.22
C VAL A 162 21.02 6.05 2.61
N ASN A 163 22.33 5.84 2.58
CA ASN A 163 23.28 6.93 2.83
C ASN A 163 23.34 7.84 1.60
N PRO A 164 22.92 9.12 1.67
CA PRO A 164 22.88 10.00 0.51
C PRO A 164 24.27 10.28 -0.09
N CYS A 165 25.34 10.23 0.70
CA CYS A 165 26.71 10.35 0.18
C CYS A 165 27.12 9.17 -0.71
N LEU A 166 26.59 7.97 -0.46
CA LEU A 166 26.84 6.79 -1.29
C LEU A 166 25.88 6.71 -2.48
N TYR A 167 24.65 7.20 -2.31
CA TYR A 167 23.65 7.21 -3.36
C TYR A 167 23.96 8.22 -4.45
N GLN A 168 24.21 9.48 -4.07
CA GLN A 168 24.60 10.54 -5.00
C GLN A 168 25.50 11.53 -4.26
N ASN A 169 26.81 11.35 -4.40
CA ASN A 169 27.78 12.23 -3.75
C ASN A 169 27.77 13.62 -4.42
N PRO A 170 27.38 14.70 -3.72
CA PRO A 170 27.35 16.05 -4.29
C PRO A 170 28.65 16.83 -4.06
N CYS A 171 29.69 16.18 -3.53
CA CYS A 171 30.96 16.80 -3.16
C CYS A 171 31.98 16.72 -4.29
N ALA A 172 32.98 17.61 -4.25
CA ALA A 172 34.10 17.56 -5.18
C ALA A 172 34.86 16.22 -5.06
N PRO A 173 35.53 15.74 -6.13
CA PRO A 173 36.25 14.46 -6.11
C PRO A 173 37.29 14.32 -4.98
N ASN A 174 37.86 15.43 -4.50
CA ASN A 174 38.85 15.47 -3.43
C ASN A 174 38.30 16.02 -2.10
N ALA A 175 36.98 16.08 -1.95
CA ALA A 175 36.30 16.41 -0.70
C ALA A 175 35.72 15.16 -0.02
N VAL A 176 35.47 15.25 1.29
CA VAL A 176 34.83 14.19 2.07
C VAL A 176 33.35 14.48 2.21
N CYS A 177 32.50 13.54 1.77
CA CYS A 177 31.06 13.59 2.02
C CYS A 177 30.75 12.96 3.38
N PHE A 178 29.88 13.61 4.15
CA PHE A 178 29.31 13.10 5.39
C PHE A 178 27.83 13.49 5.49
N VAL A 179 27.06 12.81 6.32
CA VAL A 179 25.61 13.04 6.41
C VAL A 179 25.28 13.72 7.72
N THR A 180 24.49 14.79 7.65
CA THR A 180 23.98 15.51 8.82
C THR A 180 22.50 15.78 8.62
N ASN A 181 21.65 15.29 9.53
CA ASN A 181 20.20 15.45 9.47
C ASN A 181 19.64 15.04 8.10
N HIS A 182 19.96 13.81 7.69
CA HIS A 182 19.54 13.20 6.42
C HIS A 182 20.06 13.89 5.14
N ARG A 183 20.91 14.92 5.26
CA ARG A 183 21.44 15.66 4.11
C ARG A 183 22.94 15.43 3.93
N PRO A 184 23.42 15.24 2.69
CA PRO A 184 24.85 15.15 2.41
C PRO A 184 25.49 16.54 2.55
N GLN A 185 26.57 16.57 3.32
CA GLN A 185 27.44 17.72 3.52
C GLN A 185 28.87 17.40 3.07
N CYS A 186 29.57 18.42 2.63
CA CYS A 186 30.92 18.30 2.08
C CYS A 186 31.89 19.08 2.95
N ARG A 187 33.05 18.50 3.23
CA ARG A 187 34.18 19.19 3.86
C ARG A 187 35.49 18.83 3.20
N CYS A 188 36.43 19.75 3.19
CA CYS A 188 37.78 19.44 2.75
C CYS A 188 38.46 18.51 3.77
N PRO A 189 39.24 17.52 3.31
CA PRO A 189 40.03 16.69 4.20
C PRO A 189 41.11 17.53 4.90
N PRO A 190 41.65 17.04 6.04
CA PRO A 190 42.70 17.75 6.77
C PRO A 190 43.88 18.15 5.87
N GLY A 191 44.29 19.41 5.93
CA GLY A 191 45.40 19.96 5.14
C GLY A 191 45.00 20.55 3.78
N LEU A 192 43.72 20.51 3.40
CA LEU A 192 43.18 21.25 2.25
C LEU A 192 42.18 22.33 2.71
N THR A 193 42.01 23.37 1.91
CA THR A 193 41.07 24.49 2.11
C THR A 193 40.30 24.79 0.81
N GLY A 194 39.34 25.71 0.83
CA GLY A 194 38.53 26.07 -0.35
C GLY A 194 37.07 25.60 -0.26
N ASP A 195 36.40 25.51 -1.42
CA ASP A 195 34.99 25.08 -1.51
C ASP A 195 34.89 23.56 -1.72
N PRO A 196 34.41 22.79 -0.72
CA PRO A 196 34.32 21.34 -0.81
C PRO A 196 33.28 20.81 -1.81
N ARG A 197 32.44 21.67 -2.42
CA ARG A 197 31.56 21.28 -3.54
C ARG A 197 32.21 21.47 -4.90
N GLN A 198 33.21 22.34 -5.01
CA GLN A 198 33.88 22.63 -6.26
C GLN A 198 35.24 21.95 -6.32
N TYR A 199 36.14 22.29 -5.40
CA TYR A 199 37.49 21.76 -5.33
C TYR A 199 38.18 22.16 -4.02
N CYS A 200 38.91 21.22 -3.40
CA CYS A 200 39.75 21.50 -2.24
C CYS A 200 41.21 21.74 -2.68
N GLU A 201 41.78 22.88 -2.29
CA GLU A 201 43.12 23.32 -2.66
C GLU A 201 44.10 23.16 -1.50
N ARG A 202 45.39 22.99 -1.83
CA ARG A 202 46.44 23.07 -0.81
C ARG A 202 46.58 24.52 -0.36
N PRO A 203 46.62 24.79 0.95
CA PRO A 203 46.91 26.14 1.43
C PRO A 203 48.26 26.59 0.85
N ILE A 204 48.27 27.78 0.27
CA ILE A 204 49.51 28.41 -0.15
C ILE A 204 50.29 28.72 1.14
N PRO A 205 51.53 28.22 1.30
CA PRO A 205 52.33 28.58 2.46
C PRO A 205 52.49 30.10 2.50
N PRO A 206 52.50 30.72 3.69
CA PRO A 206 52.81 32.14 3.78
C PRO A 206 54.15 32.40 3.07
N PRO A 207 54.30 33.55 2.39
CA PRO A 207 55.56 33.89 1.75
C PRO A 207 56.68 33.82 2.78
N GLU A 208 57.83 33.28 2.40
CA GLU A 208 59.00 33.29 3.28
C GLU A 208 59.40 34.74 3.58
N PRO A 209 59.71 35.07 4.84
CA PRO A 209 60.15 36.40 5.20
C PRO A 209 61.50 36.70 4.52
N GLU A 210 61.71 37.94 4.09
CA GLU A 210 62.97 38.35 3.46
C GLU A 210 64.14 38.28 4.45
N CYS A 211 63.87 38.48 5.74
CA CYS A 211 64.83 38.38 6.83
C CYS A 211 64.17 37.89 8.13
N ARG A 212 64.94 37.25 9.01
CA ARG A 212 64.54 36.92 10.40
C ARG A 212 65.34 37.71 11.43
N THR A 213 66.57 38.07 11.08
CA THR A 213 67.52 38.83 11.91
C THR A 213 68.22 39.88 11.07
N ASP A 214 68.80 40.89 11.71
CA ASP A 214 69.57 41.91 11.00
C ASP A 214 70.73 41.33 10.18
N ALA A 215 71.31 40.21 10.63
CA ALA A 215 72.38 39.52 9.92
C ALA A 215 71.98 39.00 8.53
N ASP A 216 70.67 38.77 8.30
CA ASP A 216 70.15 38.30 7.02
C ASP A 216 70.11 39.42 5.96
N CYS A 217 70.23 40.69 6.38
CA CYS A 217 70.19 41.86 5.52
C CYS A 217 71.57 42.35 5.12
N GLY A 218 71.67 42.84 3.87
CA GLY A 218 72.89 43.45 3.34
C GLY A 218 73.36 44.69 4.11
N THR A 219 74.51 45.24 3.72
CA THR A 219 75.07 46.47 4.31
C THR A 219 74.08 47.62 4.22
N GLY A 220 73.84 48.34 5.33
CA GLY A 220 72.92 49.49 5.34
C GLY A 220 71.44 49.15 5.58
N LEU A 221 71.08 47.87 5.71
CA LEU A 221 69.70 47.40 5.89
C LEU A 221 69.59 46.58 7.18
N ALA A 222 68.51 46.76 7.93
CA ALA A 222 68.16 45.99 9.13
C ALA A 222 66.84 45.24 8.92
N CYS A 223 66.62 44.20 9.71
CA CYS A 223 65.42 43.38 9.59
C CYS A 223 64.26 44.01 10.35
N ILE A 224 63.31 44.60 9.62
CA ILE A 224 62.17 45.32 10.20
C ILE A 224 60.89 44.76 9.60
N ASN A 225 60.03 44.19 10.45
CA ASN A 225 58.79 43.51 10.05
C ASN A 225 59.03 42.49 8.92
N GLU A 226 60.04 41.63 9.10
CA GLU A 226 60.37 40.55 8.16
C GLU A 226 60.81 41.02 6.76
N ARG A 227 61.21 42.29 6.62
CA ARG A 227 61.73 42.90 5.40
C ARG A 227 63.05 43.64 5.65
N CYS A 228 63.98 43.55 4.71
CA CYS A 228 65.26 44.27 4.79
C CYS A 228 65.06 45.74 4.43
N GLN A 229 64.97 46.58 5.45
CA GLN A 229 64.67 48.01 5.30
C GLN A 229 65.79 48.85 5.86
N ASN A 230 65.98 50.05 5.31
CA ASN A 230 66.95 51.00 5.85
C ASN A 230 66.34 51.68 7.10
N PRO A 231 66.83 51.40 8.32
CA PRO A 231 66.24 51.93 9.53
C PRO A 231 66.48 53.45 9.67
N CYS A 232 67.56 53.99 9.07
CA CYS A 232 67.84 55.42 9.05
C CYS A 232 66.78 56.21 8.26
N GLN A 233 66.27 55.64 7.16
CA GLN A 233 65.22 56.27 6.35
C GLN A 233 63.82 56.03 6.92
N LEU A 234 63.58 54.83 7.47
CA LEU A 234 62.28 54.44 7.97
C LEU A 234 61.93 55.14 9.29
N LEU A 235 62.86 55.16 10.24
CA LEU A 235 62.62 55.64 11.61
C LEU A 235 63.08 57.09 11.80
N ASN A 236 63.91 57.63 10.89
CA ASN A 236 64.53 58.96 10.99
C ASN A 236 64.99 59.30 12.42
N PRO A 237 65.88 58.48 13.02
CA PRO A 237 66.21 58.57 14.45
C PRO A 237 67.09 59.77 14.82
N CYS A 238 67.77 60.36 13.82
CA CYS A 238 68.74 61.43 14.02
C CYS A 238 68.11 62.83 13.83
N HIS A 239 68.71 63.84 14.45
CA HIS A 239 68.37 65.24 14.16
C HIS A 239 68.64 65.56 12.67
N PRO A 240 67.89 66.46 12.01
CA PRO A 240 68.03 66.75 10.57
C PRO A 240 69.43 67.21 10.12
N THR A 241 70.27 67.68 11.03
CA THR A 241 71.66 68.11 10.76
C THR A 241 72.70 66.99 10.95
N ALA A 242 72.29 65.81 11.44
CA ALA A 242 73.15 64.66 11.66
C ALA A 242 72.94 63.62 10.54
N VAL A 243 74.03 62.97 10.13
CA VAL A 243 74.02 61.90 9.13
C VAL A 243 73.80 60.57 9.84
N CYS A 244 72.72 59.87 9.48
CA CYS A 244 72.46 58.52 9.99
C CYS A 244 73.18 57.47 9.14
N THR A 245 73.96 56.62 9.79
CA THR A 245 74.60 55.45 9.19
C THR A 245 74.20 54.19 9.94
N VAL A 246 74.15 53.06 9.23
CA VAL A 246 73.88 51.75 9.83
C VAL A 246 75.21 51.03 10.00
N ILE A 247 75.56 50.68 11.23
CA ILE A 247 76.80 49.99 11.59
C ILE A 247 76.49 48.51 11.82
N ASP A 248 77.25 47.66 11.12
CA ASP A 248 77.12 46.20 11.17
C ASP A 248 77.83 45.61 12.40
N ILE A 249 77.11 45.49 13.53
CA ILE A 249 77.61 44.90 14.78
C ILE A 249 76.88 43.55 15.03
N LEU A 250 77.19 42.55 14.21
CA LEU A 250 76.50 41.25 14.27
C LEU A 250 76.39 40.70 15.72
N PRO A 251 75.21 40.24 16.16
CA PRO A 251 74.00 39.95 15.37
C PRO A 251 73.02 41.12 15.20
N VAL A 252 73.34 42.33 15.69
CA VAL A 252 72.44 43.50 15.63
C VAL A 252 73.02 44.62 14.77
N LYS A 253 72.19 45.27 13.95
CA LYS A 253 72.63 46.46 13.22
C LYS A 253 72.23 47.70 14.00
N THR A 254 73.20 48.56 14.30
CA THR A 254 72.98 49.76 15.12
C THR A 254 72.97 51.00 14.24
N MET A 255 72.08 51.94 14.53
CA MET A 255 72.07 53.25 13.86
C MET A 255 73.01 54.19 14.61
N SER A 256 73.92 54.85 13.88
CA SER A 256 74.80 55.90 14.40
C SER A 256 74.43 57.23 13.77
N CYS A 257 74.39 58.28 14.58
CA CYS A 257 74.15 59.65 14.13
C CYS A 257 75.47 60.41 14.25
N GLU A 258 76.08 60.75 13.12
CA GLU A 258 77.32 61.52 13.08
C GLU A 258 77.02 62.96 12.64
N CYS A 259 77.43 63.94 13.45
CA CYS A 259 77.35 65.34 13.07
C CYS A 259 78.57 65.70 12.21
N PRO A 260 78.39 66.22 10.99
CA PRO A 260 79.49 66.74 10.20
C PRO A 260 80.24 67.85 10.97
N PRO A 261 81.56 68.01 10.77
CA PRO A 261 82.39 68.98 11.51
C PRO A 261 82.10 70.47 11.21
N ALA A 262 80.93 70.78 10.64
CA ALA A 262 80.48 72.13 10.31
C ALA A 262 79.01 72.36 10.74
N CYS A 263 78.65 71.90 11.94
CA CYS A 263 77.42 72.31 12.63
C CYS A 263 77.67 73.52 13.52
#